data_AF-A0A087U9F5-F1
#
_entry.id   AF-A0A087U9F5-F1
#
_cell.length_a   1.000
_cell.length_b   1.000
_cell.length_c   1.000
_cell.angle_alpha   90.00
_cell.angle_beta   90.00
_cell.angle_gamma   90.00
#
_symmetry.space_group_name_H-M   'P 1'
#
loop_
_entity.id
_entity.type
_entity.pdbx_description
1 polymer ?
#
loop_
_entity_poly.entity_id
_entity_poly.type
_entity_poly.pdbx_seq_one_letter_code
_entity_poly.pdbx_strand_id
1 'polypeptide(L)' 'MARGNQRELARQKNIKKQQDLKKALSAEKKDGNKGLSLEERRRRDAEQMRLKQQKALEKQQRA' A
#
# COMPACT_ATOMS: atom_id res chain seq x y z
N MET A 1 5.89 -8.69 37.45
CA MET A 1 5.13 -7.94 36.43
C MET A 1 5.98 -7.21 35.36
N ALA A 2 7.30 -7.44 35.23
CA ALA A 2 8.16 -6.69 34.28
C ALA A 2 8.65 -7.46 33.03
N ARG A 3 8.27 -8.74 32.85
CA ARG A 3 8.69 -9.56 31.67
C ARG A 3 7.54 -10.01 30.76
N GLY A 4 6.29 -9.97 31.25
CA GLY A 4 5.11 -10.31 30.44
C GLY A 4 4.87 -9.32 29.30
N ASN A 5 5.11 -8.03 29.55
CA ASN A 5 4.88 -6.97 28.58
C ASN A 5 5.88 -7.00 27.41
N GLN A 6 7.17 -7.28 27.68
CA GLN A 6 8.17 -7.36 26.62
C GLN A 6 8.01 -8.59 25.72
N ARG A 7 7.66 -9.74 26.29
CA ARG A 7 7.42 -10.97 25.51
C ARG A 7 6.19 -10.81 24.61
N GLU A 8 5.13 -10.21 25.13
CA GLU A 8 3.92 -9.96 24.37
C GLU A 8 4.15 -8.93 23.27
N LEU A 9 4.88 -7.86 23.56
CA LEU A 9 5.30 -6.88 22.56
C LEU A 9 6.14 -7.51 21.43
N ALA A 10 7.06 -8.42 21.75
CA ALA A 10 7.84 -9.13 20.74
C ALA A 10 6.98 -10.04 19.86
N ARG A 11 5.97 -10.72 20.44
CA ARG A 11 4.99 -11.50 19.66
C ARG A 11 4.16 -10.61 18.75
N GLN A 12 3.62 -9.51 19.26
CA GLN A 12 2.86 -8.56 18.45
C GLN A 12 3.69 -8.00 17.29
N LYS A 13 4.96 -7.65 17.53
CA LYS A 13 5.89 -7.20 16.48
C LYS A 13 6.12 -8.28 15.41
N ASN A 14 6.31 -9.53 15.82
CA ASN A 14 6.48 -10.64 14.88
C ASN A 14 5.21 -10.92 14.06
N ILE A 15 4.04 -10.90 14.69
CA ILE A 15 2.75 -11.06 14.02
C ILE A 15 2.56 -9.93 13.00
N LYS A 16 2.79 -8.67 13.40
CA LYS A 16 2.70 -7.51 12.52
C LYS A 16 3.66 -7.63 11.33
N LYS A 17 4.92 -7.99 11.58
CA LYS A 17 5.91 -8.22 10.51
C LYS A 17 5.46 -9.31 9.53
N GLN A 18 4.91 -10.42 10.01
CA GLN A 18 4.39 -11.47 9.14
C GLN A 18 3.17 -11.00 8.34
N GLN A 19 2.28 -10.21 8.94
CA GLN A 19 1.13 -9.63 8.24
C GLN A 19 1.57 -8.65 7.14
N ASP A 20 2.57 -7.81 7.41
CA ASP A 20 3.10 -6.84 6.43
C ASP A 20 3.81 -7.54 5.27
N LEU A 21 4.57 -8.60 5.55
CA LEU A 21 5.16 -9.45 4.50
C LEU A 21 4.10 -10.12 3.62
N LYS A 22 3.01 -10.63 4.22
CA LYS A 22 1.88 -11.19 3.46
C LYS A 22 1.24 -10.13 2.56
N LYS A 23 1.04 -8.91 3.06
CA LYS A 23 0.49 -7.80 2.27
C LYS A 23 1.41 -7.38 1.12
N ALA A 24 2.72 -7.35 1.35
CA ALA A 24 3.71 -7.05 0.32
C ALA A 24 3.70 -8.10 -0.80
N LEU A 25 3.71 -9.39 -0.44
CA LEU A 25 3.59 -10.50 -1.39
C LEU A 25 2.25 -10.46 -2.15
N SER A 26 1.15 -10.13 -1.47
CA SER A 26 -0.15 -9.96 -2.13
C SER A 26 -0.14 -8.78 -3.10
N ALA A 27 0.54 -7.67 -2.80
CA ALA A 27 0.65 -6.52 -3.68
C ALA A 27 1.46 -6.83 -4.94
N GLU A 28 2.52 -7.64 -4.85
CA GLU A 28 3.28 -8.12 -6.01
C GLU A 28 2.52 -9.15 -6.83
N LYS A 29 1.71 -10.00 -6.19
CA LYS A 29 0.91 -11.04 -6.83
C LYS A 29 -0.44 -10.57 -7.36
N LYS A 30 -0.82 -9.30 -7.19
CA LYS A 30 -2.00 -8.75 -7.86
C LYS A 30 -1.78 -8.81 -9.37
N ASP A 31 -2.72 -9.36 -10.12
CA ASP A 31 -2.57 -9.56 -11.57
C ASP A 31 -2.23 -8.26 -12.32
N GLY A 32 -2.78 -7.12 -11.90
CA GLY A 32 -2.47 -5.81 -12.48
C GLY A 32 -1.04 -5.31 -12.21
N ASN A 33 -0.32 -5.93 -11.29
CA ASN A 33 1.05 -5.60 -10.89
C ASN A 33 2.09 -6.60 -11.44
N LYS A 34 1.65 -7.72 -12.01
CA LYS A 34 2.51 -8.79 -12.50
C LYS A 34 3.36 -8.30 -13.68
N GLY A 35 4.68 -8.48 -13.57
CA GLY A 35 5.63 -8.09 -14.62
C GLY A 35 6.03 -6.61 -14.64
N LEU A 36 5.52 -5.79 -13.71
CA LEU A 36 5.88 -4.37 -13.63
C LEU A 36 6.93 -4.10 -12.57
N SER A 37 7.88 -3.23 -12.91
CA SER A 37 8.86 -2.71 -11.96
C SER A 37 8.19 -1.79 -10.93
N LEU A 38 8.88 -1.55 -9.82
CA LEU A 38 8.41 -0.62 -8.77
C LEU A 38 8.24 0.80 -9.33
N GLU A 39 9.12 1.22 -10.23
CA GLU A 39 9.08 2.54 -10.88
C GLU A 39 7.85 2.69 -11.80
N GLU A 40 7.56 1.67 -12.60
CA GLU A 40 6.40 1.65 -13.50
C GLU A 40 5.08 1.70 -12.70
N ARG A 41 5.01 0.99 -11.57
CA ARG A 41 3.85 1.04 -10.67
C ARG A 41 3.66 2.45 -10.11
N ARG A 42 4.74 3.08 -9.64
CA ARG A 42 4.69 4.47 -9.14
C ARG A 42 4.26 5.46 -10.22
N ARG A 43 4.76 5.31 -11.44
CA ARG A 43 4.37 6.15 -12.57
C ARG A 43 2.88 6.00 -12.88
N ARG A 44 2.37 4.76 -12.95
CA ARG A 44 0.94 4.50 -13.17
C ARG A 44 0.08 5.13 -12.08
N ASP A 45 0.44 4.94 -10.81
CA ASP A 45 -0.31 5.50 -9.68
C ASP A 45 -0.33 7.05 -9.74
N ALA A 46 0.81 7.66 -10.09
CA ALA A 46 0.91 9.10 -10.28
C ALA A 46 0.04 9.61 -11.46
N GLU A 47 0.04 8.92 -12.60
CA GLU A 47 -0.80 9.25 -13.75
C GLU A 47 -2.30 9.16 -13.41
N GLN A 48 -2.73 8.10 -12.73
CA GLN A 48 -4.11 7.94 -12.26
C GLN A 48 -4.52 9.06 -11.29
N MET A 49 -3.62 9.49 -10.40
CA MET A 49 -3.87 10.61 -9.49
C MET A 49 -4.01 11.94 -10.23
N ARG A 50 -3.16 12.21 -11.24
CA ARG A 50 -3.28 13.41 -12.09
C ARG A 50 -4.62 13.44 -12.83
N LEU A 51 -5.01 12.33 -13.45
CA LEU A 51 -6.30 12.21 -14.13
C LEU A 51 -7.47 12.42 -13.17
N LYS A 52 -7.38 11.90 -11.94
CA LYS A 52 -8.41 12.10 -10.91
C LYS A 52 -8.52 13.57 -10.50
N GLN A 53 -7.40 14.27 -10.34
CA GLN A 53 -7.39 15.70 -10.03
C GLN A 53 -8.00 16.53 -11.17
N GLN A 54 -7.62 16.24 -12.42
CA GLN A 54 -8.19 16.89 -13.60
C GLN A 54 -9.72 16.70 -13.66
N LYS A 55 -10.19 15.47 -13.52
CA LYS A 55 -11.64 15.17 -13.49
C LYS A 55 -12.37 15.87 -12.33
N ALA A 56 -11.73 15.99 -11.17
CA ALA A 56 -12.30 16.70 -10.04
C ALA A 56 -12.42 18.21 -10.33
N LEU A 57 -11.39 18.82 -10.94
CA LEU A 57 -11.41 20.22 -11.37
C LEU A 57 -12.45 20.46 -12.47
N GLU A 58 -12.51 19.60 -13.48
CA GLU A 58 -13.54 19.67 -14.53
C GLU A 58 -14.96 19.59 -13.96
N LYS A 59 -15.18 18.70 -12.99
CA LYS A 59 -16.46 18.58 -12.30
C LYS A 59 -16.79 19.85 -11.50
N GLN A 60 -15.79 20.49 -10.88
CA GLN A 60 -15.98 21.77 -10.19
C GLN A 60 -16.26 22.92 -11.17
N GLN A 61 -15.62 22.94 -12.34
CA GLN A 61 -15.85 23.97 -13.36
C GLN A 61 -17.18 23.83 -14.08
N ARG A 62 -17.73 22.61 -14.16
CA ARG A 62 -19.01 22.30 -14.79
C ARG A 62 -20.21 22.48 -13.86
N ALA A 63 -19.98 22.61 -12.56
CA ALA A 63 -21.01 22.86 -11.54
C ALA A 63 -21.21 24.36 -11.34
#